data_AF-A0A2F0A4N4-F1
#
_entry.id   AF-A0A2F0A4N4-F1
#
_cell.length_a   1.000
_cell.length_b   1.000
_cell.length_c   1.000
_cell.angle_alpha   90.00
_cell.angle_beta   90.00
_cell.angle_gamma   90.00
#
_symmetry.space_group_name_H-M   'P 1'
#
loop_
_entity.id
_entity.type
_entity.pdbx_description
1 polymer ?
#
loop_
_entity_poly.entity_id
_entity_poly.type
_entity_poly.pdbx_seq_one_letter_code
_entity_poly.pdbx_strand_id
1 'polypeptide(L)' 'MTVPAPYELMHYKIQAIMRDNDIPEDQIRYIGEREYPSDFVGHPELHGTMQHWYIINDEHEVPVCDISNFDSVDD' A
#
# COMPACT_ATOMS: atom_id res chain seq x y z
N MET A 1 -18.47 -15.59 3.12
CA MET A 1 -17.37 -14.81 2.55
C MET A 1 -16.95 -13.78 3.59
N THR A 2 -15.73 -13.87 4.11
CA THR A 2 -15.15 -12.77 4.90
C THR A 2 -14.80 -11.67 3.90
N VAL A 3 -15.38 -10.49 4.06
CA VAL A 3 -15.02 -9.35 3.22
C VAL A 3 -13.61 -8.93 3.66
N PRO A 4 -12.62 -8.89 2.76
CA PRO A 4 -11.28 -8.45 3.09
C PRO A 4 -11.32 -6.99 3.57
N ALA A 5 -10.38 -6.64 4.44
CA ALA A 5 -10.27 -5.28 4.96
C ALA A 5 -9.99 -4.28 3.81
N PRO A 6 -10.37 -3.01 3.97
CA PRO A 6 -10.19 -2.00 2.92
C PRO A 6 -8.74 -1.86 2.45
N TYR A 7 -7.78 -1.99 3.37
CA TYR A 7 -6.35 -1.92 3.05
C TYR A 7 -5.85 -3.14 2.24
N GLU A 8 -6.44 -4.33 2.44
CA GLU A 8 -6.13 -5.52 1.64
C GLU A 8 -6.66 -5.36 0.21
N LEU A 9 -7.87 -4.82 0.07
CA LEU A 9 -8.43 -4.49 -1.24
C LEU A 9 -7.55 -3.48 -2.00
N MET A 10 -7.02 -2.48 -1.29
CA MET A 10 -6.10 -1.52 -1.89
C MET A 10 -4.78 -2.18 -2.30
N HIS A 11 -4.22 -3.07 -1.49
CA HIS A 11 -3.04 -3.85 -1.86
C HIS A 11 -3.29 -4.62 -3.16
N TYR A 12 -4.40 -5.35 -3.27
CA TYR A 12 -4.72 -6.10 -4.50
C TYR A 12 -4.92 -5.18 -5.71
N LYS A 13 -5.53 -4.01 -5.53
CA LYS A 13 -5.68 -3.01 -6.61
C LYS A 13 -4.31 -2.55 -7.11
N ILE A 14 -3.40 -2.17 -6.21
CA ILE A 14 -2.06 -1.69 -6.57
C ILE A 14 -1.26 -2.79 -7.28
N GLN A 15 -1.25 -4.01 -6.74
CA GLN A 15 -0.56 -5.15 -7.38
C GLN A 15 -1.12 -5.47 -8.77
N ALA A 16 -2.44 -5.39 -8.95
CA ALA A 16 -3.06 -5.57 -10.26
C ALA A 16 -2.62 -4.47 -11.24
N ILE A 17 -2.61 -3.21 -10.80
CA ILE A 17 -2.21 -2.07 -11.64
C ILE A 17 -0.73 -2.17 -12.00
N MET A 18 0.17 -2.45 -11.05
CA MET A 18 1.61 -2.67 -11.29
C MET A 18 1.89 -3.83 -12.26
N ARG A 19 1.00 -4.82 -12.30
CA ARG A 19 1.14 -5.95 -13.22
C ARG A 19 0.64 -5.61 -14.62
N ASP A 20 -0.43 -4.83 -14.71
CA ASP A 20 -1.09 -4.46 -15.97
C ASP A 20 -0.39 -3.29 -16.66
N ASN A 21 0.19 -2.39 -15.86
CA ASN A 21 0.93 -1.21 -16.29
C ASN A 21 2.40 -1.42 -15.95
N ASP A 22 3.31 -1.22 -16.91
CA ASP A 22 4.76 -1.25 -16.68
C ASP A 22 5.18 0.01 -15.90
N ILE A 23 4.81 0.04 -14.62
CA ILE A 23 5.11 1.17 -13.74
C ILE A 23 6.57 1.05 -13.30
N PRO A 24 7.40 2.08 -13.54
CA PRO A 24 8.80 2.04 -13.14
C PRO A 24 8.91 1.94 -11.62
N GLU A 25 9.89 1.14 -11.15
CA GLU A 25 10.14 0.90 -9.73
C GLU A 25 10.44 2.18 -8.94
N ASP A 26 10.96 3.21 -9.63
CA ASP A 26 11.19 4.54 -9.07
C ASP A 26 9.88 5.19 -8.60
N GLN A 27 8.78 5.01 -9.33
CA GLN A 27 7.49 5.60 -8.96
C GLN A 27 6.85 4.88 -7.79
N ILE A 28 6.77 3.54 -7.85
CA ILE A 28 6.24 2.75 -6.74
C ILE A 28 6.85 1.35 -6.72
N ARG A 29 7.28 0.90 -5.54
CA ARG A 29 7.86 -0.43 -5.33
C ARG A 29 7.24 -1.10 -4.11
N TYR A 30 6.81 -2.35 -4.27
CA TYR A 30 6.37 -3.16 -3.14
C TYR A 30 7.57 -3.67 -2.34
N ILE A 31 7.58 -3.45 -1.01
CA ILE A 31 8.69 -3.83 -0.12
C ILE A 31 8.35 -4.92 0.90
N GLY A 32 7.16 -5.51 0.79
CA GLY A 32 6.73 -6.62 1.64
C GLY A 32 5.79 -6.21 2.77
N GLU A 33 5.53 -7.16 3.66
CA GLU A 33 4.72 -6.96 4.86
C GLU A 33 5.61 -6.63 6.05
N ARG A 34 5.21 -5.65 6.86
CA ARG A 34 5.88 -5.28 8.10
C ARG A 34 4.84 -4.93 9.16
N GLU A 35 5.23 -5.09 10.42
CA GLU A 35 4.40 -4.68 11.55
C GLU A 35 4.15 -3.17 11.49
N TYR A 36 2.90 -2.76 11.64
CA TYR A 36 2.52 -1.36 11.64
C TYR A 36 2.98 -0.72 12.96
N PRO A 37 3.86 0.30 12.92
CA PRO A 37 4.49 0.83 14.11
C PRO A 37 3.49 1.55 14.99
N SER A 38 3.67 1.41 16.31
CA SER A 38 2.87 2.13 17.30
C SER A 38 3.11 3.64 17.30
N ASP A 39 4.19 4.11 16.66
CA ASP A 39 4.51 5.53 16.50
C ASP A 39 3.64 6.22 15.43
N PHE A 40 2.96 5.48 14.56
CA PHE A 40 2.11 6.06 13.52
C PHE A 40 0.75 6.50 14.09
N VAL A 41 0.41 7.77 13.92
CA VAL A 41 -0.85 8.35 14.46
C VAL A 41 -2.06 8.06 13.57
N GLY A 42 -1.85 7.68 12.30
CA GLY A 42 -2.93 7.51 11.32
C GLY A 42 -3.93 6.41 11.70
N HIS A 43 -3.43 5.21 12.04
CA HIS A 43 -4.28 4.04 12.33
C HIS A 43 -3.84 3.31 13.60
N PRO A 44 -4.18 3.82 14.80
CA PRO A 44 -3.84 3.16 16.07
C PRO A 44 -4.46 1.77 16.22
N GLU A 45 -5.58 1.51 15.55
CA GLU A 45 -6.23 0.19 15.53
C GLU A 45 -5.41 -0.90 14.80
N LEU A 46 -4.45 -0.49 13.96
CA LEU A 46 -3.60 -1.39 13.19
C LEU A 46 -2.22 -1.59 13.84
N HIS A 47 -1.93 -0.92 14.96
CA HIS A 47 -0.67 -1.08 15.69
C HIS A 47 -0.42 -2.54 16.06
N GLY A 48 0.75 -3.07 15.72
CA GLY A 48 1.09 -4.48 15.97
C GLY A 48 0.47 -5.48 14.98
N THR A 49 -0.16 -5.00 13.90
CA THR A 49 -0.65 -5.86 12.81
C THR A 49 0.30 -5.82 11.61
N MET A 50 0.36 -6.91 10.84
CA MET A 50 1.18 -6.98 9.62
C MET A 50 0.46 -6.24 8.49
N GLN A 51 1.09 -5.18 7.97
CA GLN A 51 0.57 -4.38 6.86
C GLN A 51 1.51 -4.45 5.67
N HIS A 52 0.97 -4.33 4.45
CA HIS A 52 1.76 -4.21 3.23
C HIS A 52 2.39 -2.82 3.11
N TRP A 53 3.66 -2.75 2.71
CA TRP A 53 4.40 -1.51 2.55
C TRP A 53 4.85 -1.29 1.12
N TYR A 54 4.86 -0.02 0.72
CA TYR A 54 5.31 0.45 -0.57
C TYR A 54 6.29 1.60 -0.40
N ILE A 55 7.24 1.70 -1.32
CA ILE A 55 8.08 2.88 -1.49
C ILE A 55 7.53 3.66 -2.67
N ILE A 56 7.31 4.96 -2.51
CA ILE A 56 6.84 5.87 -3.55
C ILE A 56 7.96 6.88 -3.86
N ASN A 57 8.24 7.12 -5.14
CA ASN A 57 9.32 8.02 -5.62
C ASN A 57 10.72 7.66 -5.05
N ASP A 58 10.99 6.37 -4.85
CA ASP A 58 12.18 5.79 -4.16
C ASP A 58 12.53 6.39 -2.77
N GLU A 59 11.70 7.30 -2.23
CA GLU A 59 12.01 8.11 -1.04
C GLU A 59 11.00 7.90 0.10
N HIS A 60 9.73 7.65 -0.22
CA HIS A 60 8.65 7.60 0.77
C HIS A 60 8.16 6.18 1.03
N GLU A 61 8.55 5.60 2.17
CA GLU A 61 7.99 4.36 2.70
C GLU A 61 6.61 4.61 3.32
N VAL A 62 5.56 4.09 2.68
CA VAL A 62 4.18 4.23 3.15
C VAL A 62 3.49 2.88 3.29
N PRO A 63 2.72 2.66 4.38
CA PRO A 63 1.88 1.48 4.51
C PRO A 63 0.65 1.60 3.61
N VAL A 64 0.16 0.48 3.11
CA VAL A 64 -0.97 0.42 2.17
C VAL A 64 -2.26 0.99 2.74
N CYS A 65 -2.43 0.98 4.06
CA CYS A 65 -3.60 1.55 4.71
C CYS A 65 -3.63 3.09 4.63
N ASP A 66 -2.47 3.73 4.50
CA ASP A 66 -2.37 5.19 4.39
C ASP A 66 -2.56 5.65 2.92
N ILE A 67 -2.32 4.76 1.97
CA ILE A 67 -2.64 4.98 0.57
C ILE A 67 -4.17 5.04 0.47
N SER A 68 -4.71 6.24 0.26
CA SER A 68 -6.16 6.45 0.21
C SER A 68 -6.75 6.22 -1.19
N ASN A 69 -5.97 6.51 -2.23
CA ASN A 69 -6.37 6.25 -3.61
C ASN A 69 -5.13 6.02 -4.49
N PHE A 70 -5.18 4.96 -5.28
CA PHE A 70 -4.22 4.70 -6.36
C PHE A 70 -5.04 4.54 -7.64
N ASP A 71 -4.98 5.54 -8.49
CA ASP A 71 -5.75 5.61 -9.73
C ASP A 71 -4.80 5.79 -10.90
N SER A 72 -5.07 5.08 -11.99
CA SER A 72 -4.37 5.29 -13.25
C SER A 72 -4.85 6.62 -13.81
N VAL A 73 -3.96 7.57 -14.09
CA VAL A 73 -4.34 8.73 -14.87
C VAL A 73 -4.61 8.27 -16.30
N ASP A 74 -5.89 8.17 -16.65
CA ASP A 74 -6.35 8.01 -18.04
C ASP A 74 -6.12 9.36 -18.75
N ASP A 75 -5.33 9.37 -19.83
CA ASP A 75 -5.09 10.53 -20.71
C ASP A 75 -6.30 10.78 -21.62
#